data_AF-A0A933PA05-F1
#
_entry.id   AF-A0A933PA05-F1
#
_cell.length_a   1.000
_cell.length_b   1.000
_cell.length_c   1.000
_cell.angle_alpha   90.00
_cell.angle_beta   90.00
_cell.angle_gamma   90.00
#
_symmetry.space_group_name_H-M   'P 1'
#
loop_
_entity.id
_entity.type
_entity.pdbx_description
1 polymer ?
#
loop_
_entity_poly.entity_id
_entity_poly.type
_entity_poly.pdbx_seq_one_letter_code
_entity_poly.pdbx_strand_id
1 'polypeptide(L)'
;AEALLDGPREVAVAGPDGDPLRAALHAVALAATAPGAVVSAGPPDAEDAPLLAGRPLVAGSAAAYVCRQFVCAAPTTSAQVLAAALGADRAAAVSADRGLPSA
;
A
#
# COMPACT_ATOMS: atom_id res chain seq x y z
N ALA A 1 -0.30 -6.71 21.40
CA ALA A 1 0.72 -5.68 21.18
C ALA A 1 1.68 -6.13 20.07
N GLU A 2 1.15 -6.33 18.86
CA GLU A 2 1.92 -6.86 17.71
C GLU A 2 2.19 -5.80 16.63
N ALA A 3 1.34 -4.77 16.55
CA ALA A 3 1.49 -3.67 15.57
C ALA A 3 2.76 -2.84 15.73
N LEU A 4 3.31 -2.74 16.95
CA LEU A 4 4.60 -2.08 17.22
C LEU A 4 5.81 -2.91 16.76
N LEU A 5 5.65 -4.22 16.62
CA LEU A 5 6.70 -5.13 16.15
C LEU A 5 6.68 -5.32 14.63
N ASP A 6 5.64 -4.85 13.95
CA ASP A 6 5.44 -5.13 12.54
C ASP A 6 6.24 -4.21 11.60
N GLY A 7 6.75 -3.09 12.13
CA GLY A 7 7.47 -2.07 11.38
C GLY A 7 6.57 -1.33 10.37
N PRO A 8 7.07 -0.25 9.76
CA PRO A 8 6.34 0.45 8.72
C PRO A 8 6.14 -0.45 7.50
N ARG A 9 4.93 -0.44 6.92
CA ARG A 9 4.69 -1.10 5.62
C ARG A 9 5.26 -0.23 4.50
N GLU A 10 5.96 -0.86 3.56
CA GLU A 10 6.49 -0.20 2.38
C GLU A 10 5.61 -0.58 1.19
N VAL A 11 5.06 0.40 0.48
CA VAL A 11 4.14 0.17 -0.64
C VAL A 11 4.70 0.79 -1.91
N ALA A 12 4.95 -0.05 -2.91
CA ALA A 12 5.36 0.39 -4.24
C ALA A 12 4.21 0.19 -5.23
N VAL A 13 3.84 1.23 -5.97
CA VAL A 13 2.79 1.17 -6.99
C VAL A 13 3.42 1.45 -8.35
N ALA A 14 3.69 0.39 -9.09
CA ALA A 14 4.34 0.45 -10.40
C ALA A 14 3.29 0.52 -11.51
N GLY A 15 3.44 1.47 -12.44
CA GLY A 15 2.55 1.65 -13.57
C GLY A 15 2.93 2.88 -14.43
N PRO A 16 2.47 2.95 -15.69
CA PRO A 16 2.79 4.06 -16.57
C PRO A 16 2.16 5.38 -16.12
N ASP A 17 2.68 6.49 -16.66
CA ASP A 17 2.09 7.80 -16.43
C ASP A 17 0.68 7.93 -17.00
N GLY A 18 -0.21 8.53 -16.21
CA GLY A 18 -1.64 8.64 -16.54
C GLY A 18 -2.47 7.36 -16.41
N ASP A 19 -1.90 6.23 -15.97
CA ASP A 19 -2.66 4.99 -15.77
C ASP A 19 -3.72 5.15 -14.64
N PRO A 20 -5.03 5.01 -14.93
CA PRO A 20 -6.08 5.11 -13.93
C PRO A 20 -5.96 4.05 -12.83
N LEU A 21 -5.48 2.85 -13.15
CA LEU A 21 -5.29 1.78 -12.17
C LEU A 21 -4.15 2.12 -11.21
N ARG A 22 -3.04 2.67 -11.70
CA ARG A 22 -1.97 3.16 -10.82
C ARG A 22 -2.49 4.24 -9.87
N ALA A 23 -3.28 5.18 -10.38
CA ALA A 23 -3.88 6.22 -9.55
C ALA A 23 -4.80 5.64 -8.46
N ALA A 24 -5.64 4.65 -8.81
CA ALA A 24 -6.53 3.98 -7.87
C ALA A 24 -5.75 3.21 -6.78
N LEU A 25 -4.73 2.43 -7.16
CA LEU A 25 -3.89 1.70 -6.22
C LEU A 25 -3.10 2.65 -5.31
N HIS A 26 -2.57 3.74 -5.85
CA HIS A 26 -1.87 4.76 -5.07
C HIS A 26 -2.78 5.44 -4.06
N ALA A 27 -4.02 5.77 -4.44
CA ALA A 27 -5.01 6.34 -3.53
C ALA A 27 -5.32 5.39 -2.35
N VAL A 28 -5.48 4.09 -2.62
CA VAL A 28 -5.68 3.08 -1.57
C VAL A 28 -4.46 2.99 -0.64
N ALA A 29 -3.24 3.01 -1.20
CA ALA A 29 -2.02 2.96 -0.42
C ALA A 29 -1.88 4.16 0.53
N LEU A 30 -2.22 5.37 0.07
CA LEU A 30 -2.20 6.59 0.89
C LEU A 30 -3.32 6.62 1.94
N ALA A 31 -4.47 6.01 1.66
CA ALA A 31 -5.59 5.92 2.59
C ALA A 31 -5.40 4.86 3.68
N ALA A 32 -4.34 4.04 3.59
CA ALA A 32 -4.06 3.02 4.58
C ALA A 32 -3.70 3.65 5.94
N THR A 33 -4.28 3.10 6.99
CA THR A 33 -4.15 3.55 8.38
C THR A 33 -2.91 3.00 9.08
N ALA A 34 -1.93 2.49 8.33
CA ALA A 34 -0.70 1.94 8.87
C ALA A 34 0.25 3.09 9.27
N PRO A 35 0.46 3.36 10.58
CA PRO A 35 1.30 4.47 11.01
C PRO A 35 2.73 4.25 10.52
N GLY A 36 3.32 5.25 9.86
CA GLY A 36 4.68 5.19 9.32
C GLY A 36 4.80 4.47 7.97
N ALA A 37 3.70 4.09 7.31
CA ALA A 37 3.78 3.49 5.98
C ALA A 37 4.47 4.42 4.97
N VAL A 38 5.36 3.86 4.16
CA VAL A 38 6.08 4.56 3.10
C VAL A 38 5.47 4.15 1.77
N VAL A 39 5.10 5.13 0.94
CA VAL A 39 4.45 4.89 -0.35
C VAL A 39 5.29 5.53 -1.46
N SER A 40 5.52 4.79 -2.55
CA SER A 40 6.10 5.32 -3.80
C SER A 40 5.27 4.85 -4.98
N ALA A 41 5.01 5.74 -5.93
CA ALA A 41 4.23 5.45 -7.13
C ALA A 41 4.90 6.07 -8.35
N GLY A 42 4.99 5.30 -9.43
CA GLY A 42 5.72 5.72 -10.63
C GLY A 42 5.90 4.59 -11.65
N PRO A 43 6.65 4.84 -12.73
CA PRO A 43 7.01 3.78 -13.67
C PRO A 43 7.82 2.68 -12.99
N PRO A 44 7.77 1.43 -13.50
CA PRO A 44 8.66 0.37 -13.05
C PRO A 44 10.13 0.83 -13.10
N ASP A 45 10.92 0.46 -12.09
CA ASP A 45 12.36 0.73 -12.04
C ASP A 45 12.74 2.23 -12.08
N ALA A 46 11.84 3.13 -11.65
CA ALA A 46 12.13 4.55 -11.56
C ALA A 46 13.36 4.84 -10.67
N GLU A 47 14.37 5.51 -11.21
CA GLU A 47 15.66 5.75 -10.55
C GLU A 47 15.54 6.61 -9.29
N ASP A 48 14.60 7.57 -9.29
CA ASP A 48 14.34 8.46 -8.15
C ASP A 48 13.51 7.82 -7.03
N ALA A 49 13.07 6.56 -7.20
CA ALA A 49 12.20 5.85 -6.28
C ALA A 49 12.70 4.42 -6.03
N PRO A 50 13.64 4.22 -5.08
CA PRO A 50 14.23 2.91 -4.79
C PRO A 50 13.20 1.80 -4.48
N LEU A 51 12.02 2.14 -3.95
CA LEU A 51 10.94 1.18 -3.71
C LEU A 51 10.36 0.56 -5.00
N LEU A 52 10.52 1.22 -6.16
CA LEU A 52 10.05 0.74 -7.46
C LEU A 52 11.09 -0.16 -8.18
N ALA A 53 12.30 -0.30 -7.64
CA ALA A 53 13.33 -1.14 -8.22
C ALA A 53 12.92 -2.62 -8.19
N GLY A 54 12.97 -3.28 -9.36
CA GLY A 54 12.55 -4.66 -9.56
C GLY A 54 11.05 -4.88 -9.32
N ARG A 55 10.22 -3.85 -9.58
CA ARG A 55 8.75 -3.91 -9.43
C ARG A 55 8.08 -3.78 -10.80
N PRO A 56 8.02 -4.87 -11.59
CA PRO A 56 7.46 -4.83 -12.93
C PRO A 56 5.94 -4.66 -12.91
N LEU A 57 5.35 -4.53 -14.10
CA LEU A 57 3.90 -4.64 -14.27
C LEU A 57 3.45 -6.10 -14.09
N VAL A 58 2.20 -6.31 -13.69
CA VAL A 58 1.58 -7.65 -13.62
C VAL A 58 0.67 -7.81 -14.82
N ALA A 59 0.99 -8.76 -15.71
CA ALA A 59 0.27 -8.98 -16.96
C ALA A 59 0.07 -7.69 -17.78
N GLY A 60 1.06 -6.79 -17.78
CA GLY A 60 1.01 -5.50 -18.47
C GLY A 60 0.17 -4.42 -17.79
N SER A 61 -0.41 -4.67 -16.62
CA SER A 61 -1.19 -3.72 -15.84
C SER A 61 -0.42 -3.18 -14.64
N ALA A 62 -0.77 -1.97 -14.18
CA ALA A 62 -0.24 -1.40 -12.96
C ALA A 62 -0.46 -2.34 -11.75
N ALA A 63 0.52 -2.41 -10.86
CA ALA A 63 0.54 -3.34 -9.75
C ALA A 63 1.05 -2.67 -8.47
N ALA A 64 0.47 -3.08 -7.35
CA ALA A 64 0.91 -2.69 -6.02
C ALA A 64 1.66 -3.83 -5.33
N TYR A 65 2.75 -3.47 -4.68
CA TYR A 65 3.64 -4.35 -3.93
C TYR A 65 3.66 -3.89 -2.49
N VAL A 66 3.28 -4.77 -1.56
CA VAL A 66 3.36 -4.50 -0.12
C VAL A 66 4.55 -5.27 0.44
N CYS A 67 5.53 -4.55 0.94
CA CYS A 67 6.79 -5.08 1.43
C CYS A 67 6.95 -4.84 2.93
N ARG A 68 7.72 -5.74 3.55
CA ARG A 68 8.09 -5.71 4.95
C ARG A 68 9.49 -6.28 5.08
N GLN A 69 10.41 -5.53 5.68
CA GLN A 69 11.80 -5.97 5.91
C GLN A 69 12.43 -6.57 4.64
N PHE A 70 12.34 -5.85 3.51
CA PHE A 70 12.88 -6.27 2.21
C PHE A 70 12.19 -7.47 1.53
N VAL A 71 11.09 -7.97 2.09
CA VAL A 71 10.30 -9.06 1.50
C VAL A 71 8.93 -8.54 1.10
N CYS A 72 8.56 -8.71 -0.17
CA CYS A 72 7.25 -8.32 -0.67
C CYS A 72 6.31 -9.53 -0.74
N ALA A 73 5.04 -9.29 -0.44
CA ALA A 73 3.98 -10.23 -0.77
C ALA A 73 3.80 -10.33 -2.31
N ALA A 74 2.98 -11.29 -2.76
CA ALA A 74 2.59 -11.35 -4.16
C ALA A 74 1.94 -10.02 -4.59
N PRO A 75 2.32 -9.45 -5.76
CA PRO A 75 1.75 -8.20 -6.21
C PRO A 75 0.26 -8.34 -6.54
N THR A 76 -0.46 -7.23 -6.40
CA THR A 76 -1.88 -7.16 -6.72
C THR A 76 -2.18 -6.04 -7.70
N THR A 77 -3.10 -6.31 -8.63
CA THR A 77 -3.72 -5.32 -9.52
C THR A 77 -5.11 -4.91 -9.03
N SER A 78 -5.53 -5.36 -7.85
CA SER A 78 -6.83 -5.05 -7.24
C SER A 78 -6.68 -4.09 -6.06
N ALA A 79 -7.42 -2.99 -6.13
CA ALA A 79 -7.55 -2.01 -5.05
C ALA A 79 -8.12 -2.62 -3.76
N GLN A 80 -9.08 -3.54 -3.89
CA GLN A 80 -9.73 -4.21 -2.76
C GLN A 80 -8.76 -5.16 -2.05
N VAL A 81 -8.01 -5.96 -2.81
CA VAL A 81 -6.97 -6.84 -2.26
C VAL A 81 -5.88 -6.01 -1.57
N LEU A 82 -5.48 -4.89 -2.16
CA LEU A 82 -4.51 -3.97 -1.55
C LEU A 82 -5.03 -3.39 -0.22
N ALA A 83 -6.27 -2.91 -0.17
CA ALA A 83 -6.88 -2.36 1.04
C ALA A 83 -6.92 -3.40 2.18
N ALA A 84 -7.27 -4.66 1.86
CA ALA A 84 -7.26 -5.76 2.82
C ALA A 84 -5.84 -6.05 3.34
N ALA A 85 -4.84 -6.09 2.45
CA ALA A 85 -3.43 -6.32 2.81
C ALA A 85 -2.86 -5.21 3.70
N LEU A 86 -3.34 -3.97 3.54
CA LEU A 86 -2.91 -2.82 4.33
C LEU A 86 -3.71 -2.64 5.63
N GLY A 87 -4.74 -3.47 5.87
CA GLY A 87 -5.58 -3.36 7.05
C GLY A 87 -6.47 -2.11 7.06
N ALA A 88 -6.67 -1.47 5.90
CA ALA A 88 -7.55 -0.32 5.75
C ALA A 88 -9.01 -0.67 6.14
N ASP A 89 -9.40 -1.94 5.97
CA ASP A 89 -10.72 -2.45 6.37
C ASP A 89 -10.84 -2.67 7.90
N ARG A 90 -9.75 -3.09 8.56
CA ARG A 90 -9.77 -3.49 9.99
C ARG A 90 -9.46 -2.35 10.97
N ALA A 91 -8.88 -1.25 10.49
CA ALA A 91 -8.53 -0.10 11.32
C ALA A 91 -9.66 0.93 11.45
N ALA A 92 -10.55 1.04 10.46
CA ALA A 92 -11.79 1.81 10.60
C ALA A 92 -12.63 1.26 11.76
N ALA A 93 -12.68 -0.07 11.90
CA ALA A 93 -13.38 -0.74 12.99
C ALA A 93 -12.72 -0.56 14.38
N VAL A 94 -11.39 -0.44 14.47
CA VAL A 94 -10.69 -0.29 15.77
C VAL A 94 -10.60 1.17 16.26
N SER A 95 -10.65 2.13 15.34
CA SER A 95 -10.71 3.57 15.68
C SER A 95 -12.11 4.03 16.07
N ALA A 96 -13.16 3.41 15.52
CA ALA A 96 -14.54 3.68 15.90
C ALA A 96 -14.89 3.19 17.33
N ASP A 97 -14.19 2.15 17.82
CA ASP A 97 -14.39 1.59 19.17
C ASP A 97 -13.65 2.36 20.28
N ARG A 98 -12.73 3.28 19.93
CA ARG A 98 -11.86 3.96 20.90
C ARG A 98 -12.07 5.48 21.00
N GLY A 99 -13.30 5.97 20.76
CA GLY A 99 -13.53 7.40 20.85
C GLY A 99 -14.98 7.89 20.76
N LEU A 100 -15.83 7.55 21.74
CA LEU A 100 -16.90 8.44 22.22
C LEU A 100 -17.40 7.99 23.62
N PRO A 101 -16.92 8.57 24.73
CA PRO A 101 -17.77 8.71 25.90
C PRO A 101 -18.82 9.79 25.60
N SER A 102 -20.10 9.41 25.59
CA SER A 102 -21.21 10.34 25.68
C SER A 102 -21.20 11.01 27.05
N ALA A 103 -20.92 12.31 27.09
CA ALA A 103 -21.33 13.24 28.13
C ALA A 103 -21.52 14.61 27.50
#